data_AF-A0A5D4KIH4-F1
#
_entry.id   AF-A0A5D4KIH4-F1
#
_cell.length_a   1.000
_cell.length_b   1.000
_cell.length_c   1.000
_cell.angle_alpha   90.00
_cell.angle_beta   90.00
_cell.angle_gamma   90.00
#
_symmetry.space_group_name_H-M   'P 1'
#
loop_
_entity.id
_entity.type
_entity.pdbx_description
1 polymer ?
#
loop_
_entity_poly.entity_id
_entity_poly.type
_entity_poly.pdbx_seq_one_letter_code
_entity_poly.pdbx_strand_id
1 'polypeptide(L)'
;MNNKRIHDAIHNHIGEGRVFSKEEENELLTKIGNNQTLRPKRRWFPELLGWGLAGAAILLVLGIIGSQTGILPFSADRQPERLDTSLLKESVSESTGPDGLSDEQREEIESRQPKLYNADSVEDALNALPFQLTLPENLPFEAEFILEGINDWHFESNSDGKDISVDFRATNGVEVIFVEAFDFDKEFIGQGNQSLEQVELKKGVSGELYIGEDGGTMKFENKEGINISIYISNSEKYNTGNVLIDLADQMIE
;
A
#
# COMPACT_ATOMS: atom_id res chain seq x y z
N MET A 1 9.82 17.29 13.83
CA MET A 1 10.52 18.43 13.18
C MET A 1 10.32 19.68 14.01
N ASN A 2 11.37 20.50 14.17
CA ASN A 2 11.35 21.66 15.05
C ASN A 2 10.44 22.76 14.45
N ASN A 3 9.33 23.13 15.11
CA ASN A 3 8.32 24.12 14.67
C ASN A 3 8.93 25.46 14.18
N LYS A 4 10.16 25.73 14.58
CA LYS A 4 10.96 26.89 14.17
C LYS A 4 11.21 26.97 12.66
N ARG A 5 11.47 25.84 11.99
CA ARG A 5 11.78 25.82 10.54
C ARG A 5 10.56 26.15 9.66
N ILE A 6 9.36 25.82 10.13
CA ILE A 6 8.11 26.10 9.41
C ILE A 6 7.73 27.58 9.59
N HIS A 7 7.89 28.12 10.80
CA HIS A 7 7.74 29.55 11.06
C HIS A 7 8.67 30.42 10.19
N ASP A 8 9.95 30.03 10.08
CA ASP A 8 10.93 30.79 9.28
C ASP A 8 10.60 30.75 7.78
N ALA A 9 10.00 29.67 7.27
CA ALA A 9 9.57 29.56 5.88
C ALA A 9 8.35 30.45 5.56
N ILE A 10 7.40 30.55 6.49
CA ILE A 10 6.20 31.40 6.36
C ILE A 10 6.59 32.89 6.38
N HIS A 11 7.54 33.27 7.24
CA HIS A 11 8.00 34.67 7.32
C HIS A 11 8.85 35.11 6.14
N ASN A 12 9.65 34.22 5.54
CA ASN A 12 10.53 34.58 4.42
C ASN A 12 9.82 34.76 3.07
N HIS A 13 8.59 34.25 2.90
CA HIS A 13 7.92 34.26 1.58
C HIS A 13 7.04 35.50 1.32
N ILE A 14 6.66 36.28 2.34
CA ILE A 14 5.61 37.32 2.19
C ILE A 14 5.99 38.70 2.78
N GLY A 15 7.23 38.87 3.26
CA GLY A 15 7.75 40.16 3.72
C GLY A 15 7.43 40.46 5.20
N GLU A 16 8.38 41.09 5.87
CA GLU A 16 8.36 41.33 7.31
C GLU A 16 7.18 42.22 7.75
N GLY A 17 6.42 41.78 8.77
CA GLY A 17 5.56 42.66 9.57
C GLY A 17 4.08 42.28 9.70
N ARG A 18 3.60 41.20 9.09
CA ARG A 18 2.21 40.72 9.32
C ARG A 18 2.17 39.71 10.47
N VAL A 19 1.40 40.01 11.50
CA VAL A 19 1.05 39.07 12.58
C VAL A 19 -0.28 38.44 12.20
N PHE A 20 -0.29 37.12 11.96
CA PHE A 20 -1.51 36.38 11.63
C PHE A 20 -2.40 36.22 12.85
N SER A 21 -3.71 36.17 12.65
CA SER A 21 -4.61 35.64 13.69
C SER A 21 -4.39 34.13 13.83
N LYS A 22 -4.74 33.56 14.99
CA LYS A 22 -4.65 32.11 15.20
C LYS A 22 -5.47 31.30 14.18
N GLU A 23 -6.54 31.90 13.67
CA GLU A 23 -7.40 31.28 12.65
C GLU A 23 -6.75 31.30 11.27
N GLU A 24 -6.10 32.40 10.88
CA GLU A 24 -5.35 32.49 9.62
C GLU A 24 -4.12 31.56 9.63
N GLU A 25 -3.44 31.45 10.77
CA GLU A 25 -2.31 30.53 10.96
C GLU A 25 -2.76 29.08 10.83
N ASN A 26 -3.88 28.70 11.46
CA ASN A 26 -4.48 27.37 11.30
C ASN A 26 -4.96 27.10 9.86
N GLU A 27 -5.51 28.10 9.17
CA GLU A 27 -5.94 27.97 7.78
C GLU A 27 -4.75 27.81 6.83
N LEU A 28 -3.63 28.48 7.11
CA LEU A 28 -2.39 28.31 6.35
C LEU A 28 -1.72 26.97 6.63
N LEU A 29 -1.71 26.51 7.89
CA LEU A 29 -1.20 25.19 8.25
C LEU A 29 -2.05 24.07 7.64
N THR A 30 -3.38 24.21 7.61
CA THR A 30 -4.26 23.28 6.90
C THR A 30 -4.08 23.36 5.39
N LYS A 31 -3.87 24.54 4.79
CA LYS A 31 -3.56 24.64 3.34
C LYS A 31 -2.19 24.09 2.97
N ILE A 32 -1.19 24.20 3.84
CA ILE A 32 0.13 23.60 3.64
C ILE A 32 0.06 22.08 3.85
N GLY A 33 -0.70 21.62 4.84
CA GLY A 33 -1.00 20.19 5.04
C GLY A 33 -1.84 19.58 3.92
N ASN A 34 -2.73 20.35 3.30
CA ASN A 34 -3.63 19.94 2.21
C ASN A 34 -3.09 20.23 0.81
N ASN A 35 -1.90 20.84 0.68
CA ASN A 35 -1.21 20.98 -0.61
C ASN A 35 -0.41 19.71 -0.96
N GLN A 36 -0.96 18.54 -0.63
CA GLN A 36 -0.81 17.39 -1.52
C GLN A 36 -1.37 17.82 -2.87
N THR A 37 -0.52 17.83 -3.88
CA THR A 37 -0.90 18.23 -5.23
C THR A 37 -2.14 17.45 -5.67
N LEU A 38 -3.28 18.14 -5.77
CA LEU A 38 -4.41 17.68 -6.56
C LEU A 38 -3.90 17.41 -7.98
N ARG A 39 -3.54 16.16 -8.28
CA ARG A 39 -3.38 15.75 -9.68
C ARG A 39 -4.76 15.92 -10.33
N PRO A 40 -4.83 16.59 -11.50
CA PRO A 40 -6.08 16.71 -12.21
C PRO A 40 -6.56 15.31 -12.62
N LYS A 41 -7.81 14.99 -12.28
CA LYS A 41 -8.56 13.84 -12.81
C LYS A 41 -8.21 13.65 -14.29
N ARG A 42 -7.81 12.42 -14.66
CA ARG A 42 -7.67 11.95 -16.04
C ARG A 42 -8.89 12.43 -16.84
N ARG A 43 -8.73 13.51 -17.61
CA ARG A 43 -9.67 13.90 -18.66
C ARG A 43 -9.41 12.95 -19.82
N TRP A 44 -10.29 11.98 -19.96
CA TRP A 44 -10.46 11.25 -21.20
C TRP A 44 -10.99 12.24 -22.24
N PHE A 45 -10.15 12.62 -23.21
CA PHE A 45 -10.58 13.35 -24.41
C PHE A 45 -10.73 12.32 -25.53
N PRO A 46 -11.94 12.05 -26.03
CA PRO A 46 -12.16 11.35 -27.27
C PRO A 46 -12.66 12.35 -28.32
N GLU A 47 -11.75 13.02 -29.02
CA GLU A 47 -12.07 13.73 -30.26
C GLU A 47 -10.83 13.63 -31.16
N LEU A 48 -10.87 13.27 -32.44
CA LEU A 48 -11.95 13.05 -33.41
C LEU A 48 -11.30 12.48 -34.70
N LEU A 49 -12.15 12.13 -35.68
CA LEU A 49 -11.90 11.58 -37.03
C LEU A 49 -12.11 10.05 -37.06
N GLY A 50 -13.29 9.51 -37.37
CA GLY A 50 -14.35 10.02 -38.23
C GLY A 50 -14.11 9.59 -39.69
N TRP A 51 -14.89 8.59 -40.12
CA TRP A 51 -15.65 8.46 -41.39
C TRP A 51 -15.62 7.01 -41.88
N GLY A 52 -16.82 6.40 -41.95
CA GLY A 52 -17.00 5.07 -42.53
C GLY A 52 -18.35 4.46 -42.18
N LEU A 53 -19.41 4.98 -42.79
CA LEU A 53 -20.74 4.38 -42.85
C LEU A 53 -20.66 2.88 -43.20
N ALA A 54 -21.12 1.99 -42.31
CA ALA A 54 -21.89 0.77 -42.59
C ALA A 54 -21.80 -0.22 -41.42
N GLY A 55 -22.94 -0.79 -41.04
CA GLY A 55 -22.99 -1.98 -40.20
C GLY A 55 -23.91 -1.85 -39.00
N ALA A 56 -25.18 -1.59 -39.27
CA ALA A 56 -26.25 -1.91 -38.32
C ALA A 56 -26.36 -3.44 -38.13
N ALA A 57 -26.96 -3.83 -36.99
CA ALA A 57 -27.47 -5.15 -36.61
C ALA A 57 -26.42 -6.08 -35.93
N ILE A 58 -26.68 -6.77 -34.82
CA ILE A 58 -27.90 -7.47 -34.40
C ILE A 58 -27.98 -7.51 -32.85
N LEU A 59 -29.14 -7.12 -32.31
CA LEU A 59 -29.68 -7.59 -31.02
C LEU A 59 -30.59 -8.79 -31.30
N LEU A 60 -30.59 -9.79 -30.39
CA LEU A 60 -31.70 -10.64 -29.90
C LEU A 60 -31.13 -12.03 -29.48
N VAL A 61 -31.04 -12.41 -28.20
CA VAL A 61 -32.10 -12.73 -27.21
C VAL A 61 -32.40 -14.24 -27.14
N LEU A 62 -32.23 -14.76 -25.91
CA LEU A 62 -32.84 -15.93 -25.25
C LEU A 62 -32.35 -17.35 -25.50
N GLY A 63 -31.89 -17.94 -24.38
CA GLY A 63 -31.90 -19.36 -24.07
C GLY A 63 -31.84 -19.58 -22.56
N ILE A 64 -32.86 -19.14 -21.82
CA ILE A 64 -33.12 -19.62 -20.44
C ILE A 64 -33.90 -20.92 -20.58
N ILE A 65 -33.44 -21.99 -19.93
CA ILE A 65 -34.23 -22.90 -19.05
C ILE A 65 -33.28 -24.01 -18.55
N GLY A 66 -33.18 -24.13 -17.21
CA GLY A 66 -33.08 -25.43 -16.56
C GLY A 66 -31.73 -25.78 -15.91
N SER A 67 -31.52 -25.37 -14.67
CA SER A 67 -31.49 -26.30 -13.52
C SER A 67 -31.05 -25.59 -12.24
N GLN A 68 -31.80 -25.82 -11.18
CA GLN A 68 -31.53 -25.40 -9.82
C GLN A 68 -30.38 -26.22 -9.22
N THR A 69 -29.16 -25.91 -9.60
CA THR A 69 -27.97 -26.21 -8.80
C THR A 69 -27.10 -24.97 -8.86
N GLY A 70 -27.25 -24.09 -7.87
CA GLY A 70 -26.45 -22.88 -7.71
C GLY A 70 -25.01 -23.22 -7.32
N ILE A 71 -24.29 -23.90 -8.21
CA ILE A 71 -22.84 -23.86 -8.26
C ILE A 71 -22.55 -22.84 -9.34
N LEU A 72 -22.53 -21.56 -8.95
CA LEU A 72 -21.78 -20.59 -9.73
C LEU A 72 -20.32 -21.09 -9.69
N PRO A 73 -19.66 -21.29 -10.84
CA PRO A 73 -18.21 -21.40 -10.82
C PRO A 73 -17.71 -20.05 -10.32
N PHE A 74 -17.28 -19.99 -9.06
CA PHE A 74 -16.37 -18.95 -8.62
C PHE A 74 -15.17 -19.06 -9.54
N SER A 75 -15.06 -18.15 -10.51
CA SER A 75 -13.79 -17.92 -11.19
C SER A 75 -12.82 -17.48 -10.10
N ALA A 76 -11.93 -18.39 -9.71
CA ALA A 76 -10.88 -18.21 -8.70
C ALA A 76 -9.81 -17.16 -9.08
N ASP A 77 -10.01 -16.40 -10.15
CA ASP A 77 -9.05 -15.45 -10.70
C ASP A 77 -9.43 -13.98 -10.45
N ARG A 78 -10.44 -13.71 -9.61
CA ARG A 78 -10.86 -12.32 -9.35
C ARG A 78 -10.68 -11.99 -7.87
N GLN A 79 -9.67 -11.15 -7.60
CA GLN A 79 -9.50 -10.50 -6.30
C GLN A 79 -10.80 -9.78 -5.90
N PRO A 80 -11.17 -9.78 -4.60
CA PRO A 80 -12.34 -9.08 -4.12
C PRO A 80 -12.22 -7.56 -4.37
N GLU A 81 -13.36 -6.86 -4.43
CA GLU A 81 -13.35 -5.40 -4.67
C GLU A 81 -12.83 -4.61 -3.46
N ARG A 82 -12.84 -5.23 -2.27
CA ARG A 82 -12.44 -4.72 -0.96
C ARG A 82 -11.84 -5.88 -0.16
N LEU A 83 -11.19 -5.59 0.96
CA LEU A 83 -10.69 -6.61 1.87
C LEU A 83 -11.81 -7.61 2.26
N ASP A 84 -11.61 -8.89 1.95
CA ASP A 84 -12.57 -9.95 2.31
C ASP A 84 -12.31 -10.44 3.74
N THR A 85 -13.03 -9.84 4.68
CA THR A 85 -12.90 -10.19 6.10
C THR A 85 -13.51 -11.54 6.47
N SER A 86 -14.19 -12.23 5.54
CA SER A 86 -14.74 -13.57 5.83
C SER A 86 -13.67 -14.65 5.98
N LEU A 87 -12.48 -14.40 5.44
CA LEU A 87 -11.28 -15.24 5.56
C LEU A 87 -10.37 -14.81 6.72
N LEU A 88 -10.75 -13.73 7.42
CA LEU A 88 -9.88 -13.05 8.36
C LEU A 88 -10.46 -13.03 9.79
N LYS A 89 -9.56 -12.92 10.75
CA LYS A 89 -9.86 -12.72 12.17
C LYS A 89 -9.33 -11.37 12.58
N GLU A 90 -10.22 -10.47 12.98
CA GLU A 90 -9.83 -9.18 13.55
C GLU A 90 -9.01 -9.42 14.83
N SER A 91 -7.81 -8.87 14.84
CA SER A 91 -6.98 -8.80 16.04
C SER A 91 -7.55 -7.73 16.93
N VAL A 92 -8.31 -8.13 17.94
CA VAL A 92 -8.66 -7.23 19.04
C VAL A 92 -7.36 -6.97 19.79
N SER A 93 -6.67 -5.89 19.43
CA SER A 93 -5.66 -5.34 20.32
C SER A 93 -6.40 -4.94 21.59
N GLU A 94 -6.17 -5.64 22.68
CA GLU A 94 -6.41 -5.11 24.02
C GLU A 94 -5.48 -3.91 24.17
N SER A 95 -5.91 -2.78 23.62
CA SER A 95 -5.36 -1.47 23.84
C SER A 95 -5.47 -1.19 25.33
N THR A 96 -4.50 -1.66 26.11
CA THR A 96 -4.08 -0.93 27.32
C THR A 96 -3.48 0.36 26.82
N GLY A 97 -4.33 1.28 26.37
CA GLY A 97 -3.97 2.67 26.17
C GLY A 97 -3.31 3.20 27.44
N PRO A 98 -2.47 4.25 27.34
CA PRO A 98 -1.73 4.75 28.49
C PRO A 98 -2.67 4.96 29.68
N ASP A 99 -2.28 4.44 30.85
CA ASP A 99 -3.07 4.55 32.07
C ASP A 99 -3.46 6.02 32.31
N GLY A 100 -4.77 6.29 32.42
CA GLY A 100 -5.30 7.63 32.73
C GLY A 100 -6.06 8.36 31.61
N LEU A 101 -6.32 7.74 30.45
CA LEU A 101 -7.26 8.27 29.45
C LEU A 101 -8.73 8.06 29.86
N SER A 102 -9.61 9.01 29.51
CA SER A 102 -11.07 8.79 29.60
C SER A 102 -11.54 7.82 28.51
N ASP A 103 -12.71 7.21 28.71
CA ASP A 103 -13.29 6.28 27.74
C ASP A 103 -13.52 6.95 26.37
N GLU A 104 -13.94 8.22 26.36
CA GLU A 104 -14.12 9.03 25.14
C GLU A 104 -12.81 9.22 24.38
N GLN A 105 -11.70 9.44 25.08
CA GLN A 105 -10.37 9.59 24.46
C GLN A 105 -9.85 8.27 23.92
N ARG A 106 -10.16 7.14 24.58
CA ARG A 106 -9.83 5.81 24.07
C ARG A 106 -10.59 5.50 22.80
N GLU A 107 -11.90 5.75 22.78
CA GLU A 107 -12.75 5.56 21.61
C GLU A 107 -12.31 6.45 20.43
N GLU A 108 -11.91 7.69 20.69
CA GLU A 108 -11.36 8.59 19.66
C GLU A 108 -10.01 8.09 19.09
N ILE A 109 -9.16 7.49 19.93
CA ILE A 109 -7.88 6.93 19.46
C ILE A 109 -8.12 5.63 18.68
N GLU A 110 -8.94 4.72 19.22
CA GLU A 110 -9.25 3.42 18.62
C GLU A 110 -9.92 3.60 17.25
N SER A 111 -10.84 4.56 17.12
CA SER A 111 -11.49 4.87 15.83
C SER A 111 -10.55 5.43 14.76
N ARG A 112 -9.34 5.88 15.13
CA ARG A 112 -8.31 6.40 14.21
C ARG A 112 -7.19 5.40 13.92
N GLN A 113 -7.14 4.26 14.62
CA GLN A 113 -6.15 3.22 14.34
C GLN A 113 -6.62 2.34 13.17
N PRO A 114 -5.69 1.81 12.35
CA PRO A 114 -6.04 0.78 11.40
C PRO A 114 -6.58 -0.45 12.13
N LYS A 115 -7.55 -1.14 11.50
CA LYS A 115 -7.98 -2.45 12.00
C LYS A 115 -6.98 -3.50 11.55
N LEU A 116 -6.43 -4.24 12.50
CA LEU A 116 -5.50 -5.32 12.25
C LEU A 116 -6.26 -6.63 12.09
N TYR A 117 -5.97 -7.38 11.03
CA TYR A 117 -6.53 -8.69 10.76
C TYR A 117 -5.42 -9.73 10.60
N ASN A 118 -5.71 -10.95 11.02
CA ASN A 118 -4.92 -12.14 10.75
C ASN A 118 -5.69 -13.10 9.85
N ALA A 119 -4.98 -14.02 9.20
CA ALA A 119 -5.53 -15.12 8.43
C ALA A 119 -5.00 -16.46 8.98
N ASP A 120 -5.70 -17.55 8.70
CA ASP A 120 -5.27 -18.89 9.12
C ASP A 120 -4.11 -19.44 8.26
N SER A 121 -3.92 -18.88 7.05
CA SER A 121 -2.82 -19.22 6.14
C SER A 121 -2.41 -18.02 5.28
N VAL A 122 -1.22 -18.09 4.67
CA VAL A 122 -0.77 -17.09 3.69
C VAL A 122 -1.67 -17.07 2.45
N GLU A 123 -2.17 -18.23 2.01
CA GLU A 123 -3.10 -18.32 0.88
C GLU A 123 -4.41 -17.59 1.18
N ASP A 124 -4.99 -17.79 2.38
CA ASP A 124 -6.19 -17.06 2.80
C ASP A 124 -5.94 -15.55 2.88
N ALA A 125 -4.75 -15.15 3.36
CA ALA A 125 -4.36 -13.74 3.41
C ALA A 125 -4.31 -13.14 2.01
N LEU A 126 -3.62 -13.79 1.07
CA LEU A 126 -3.48 -13.31 -0.32
C LEU A 126 -4.82 -13.27 -1.05
N ASN A 127 -5.70 -14.24 -0.81
CA ASN A 127 -7.04 -14.29 -1.41
C ASN A 127 -8.00 -13.24 -0.83
N ALA A 128 -7.72 -12.72 0.37
CA ALA A 128 -8.54 -11.70 1.00
C ALA A 128 -8.23 -10.28 0.49
N LEU A 129 -7.06 -10.04 -0.10
CA LEU A 129 -6.60 -8.71 -0.51
C LEU A 129 -7.40 -8.16 -1.69
N PRO A 130 -7.66 -6.84 -1.76
CA PRO A 130 -8.34 -6.25 -2.91
C PRO A 130 -7.44 -6.05 -4.14
N PHE A 131 -6.23 -6.62 -4.14
CA PHE A 131 -5.21 -6.49 -5.18
C PHE A 131 -4.39 -7.76 -5.30
N GLN A 132 -3.78 -7.98 -6.47
CA GLN A 132 -2.94 -9.16 -6.68
C GLN A 132 -1.56 -8.93 -6.06
N LEU A 133 -1.14 -9.89 -5.24
CA LEU A 133 0.22 -9.95 -4.69
C LEU A 133 0.74 -11.38 -4.80
N THR A 134 1.98 -11.51 -5.25
CA THR A 134 2.70 -12.78 -5.31
C THR A 134 3.94 -12.66 -4.44
N LEU A 135 4.17 -13.64 -3.57
CA LEU A 135 5.37 -13.69 -2.74
C LEU A 135 6.49 -14.46 -3.45
N PRO A 136 7.77 -14.14 -3.20
CA PRO A 136 8.89 -14.90 -3.76
C PRO A 136 8.86 -16.35 -3.28
N GLU A 137 9.06 -17.30 -4.20
CA GLU A 137 9.12 -18.74 -3.87
C GLU A 137 10.55 -19.20 -3.59
N ASN A 138 11.53 -18.65 -4.31
CA ASN A 138 12.93 -19.03 -4.20
C ASN A 138 13.63 -18.09 -3.23
N LEU A 139 13.60 -18.45 -1.95
CA LEU A 139 14.29 -17.74 -0.88
C LEU A 139 15.78 -18.15 -0.82
N PRO A 140 16.67 -17.25 -0.36
CA PRO A 140 18.10 -17.55 -0.20
C PRO A 140 18.39 -18.52 0.97
N PHE A 141 17.36 -18.92 1.72
CA PHE A 141 17.42 -19.90 2.80
C PHE A 141 16.11 -20.68 2.89
N GLU A 142 16.14 -21.85 3.54
CA GLU A 142 14.96 -22.69 3.76
C GLU A 142 14.03 -22.04 4.79
N ALA A 143 12.93 -21.47 4.31
CA ALA A 143 11.86 -20.89 5.10
C ALA A 143 10.59 -20.79 4.25
N GLU A 144 9.46 -20.58 4.92
CA GLU A 144 8.19 -20.22 4.29
C GLU A 144 7.76 -18.86 4.83
N PHE A 145 6.97 -18.13 4.05
CA PHE A 145 6.34 -16.91 4.54
C PHE A 145 5.24 -17.23 5.54
N ILE A 146 5.13 -16.36 6.54
CA ILE A 146 3.97 -16.24 7.42
C ILE A 146 3.38 -14.83 7.28
N LEU A 147 2.09 -14.70 7.55
CA LEU A 147 1.43 -13.40 7.67
C LEU A 147 1.78 -12.80 9.04
N GLU A 148 2.23 -11.55 9.06
CA GLU A 148 2.35 -10.75 10.29
C GLU A 148 1.08 -9.97 10.57
N GLY A 149 0.41 -9.48 9.53
CA GLY A 149 -0.88 -8.83 9.66
C GLY A 149 -1.34 -8.14 8.38
N ILE A 150 -2.65 -7.91 8.31
CA ILE A 150 -3.30 -7.05 7.31
C ILE A 150 -3.91 -5.87 8.05
N ASN A 151 -3.52 -4.66 7.69
CA ASN A 151 -4.04 -3.43 8.25
C ASN A 151 -5.04 -2.80 7.27
N ASP A 152 -6.26 -2.58 7.73
CA ASP A 152 -7.29 -1.81 7.02
C ASP A 152 -7.31 -0.38 7.56
N TRP A 153 -6.67 0.51 6.83
CA TRP A 153 -6.47 1.90 7.21
C TRP A 153 -7.71 2.72 6.91
N HIS A 154 -8.48 3.05 7.94
CA HIS A 154 -9.65 3.90 7.81
C HIS A 154 -9.26 5.39 7.85
N PHE A 155 -8.53 5.88 6.84
CA PHE A 155 -8.31 7.31 6.70
C PHE A 155 -9.64 8.04 6.45
N GLU A 156 -9.80 9.30 6.86
CA GLU A 156 -11.02 10.07 6.57
C GLU A 156 -11.28 10.21 5.05
N SER A 157 -10.24 10.06 4.22
CA SER A 157 -10.30 9.98 2.77
C SER A 157 -10.73 8.61 2.22
N ASN A 158 -10.64 7.54 3.01
CA ASN A 158 -10.92 6.16 2.61
C ASN A 158 -12.42 5.88 2.59
N SER A 159 -13.07 6.23 1.47
CA SER A 159 -14.50 5.98 1.28
C SER A 159 -14.79 4.67 0.51
N ASP A 160 -13.76 4.04 -0.05
CA ASP A 160 -13.87 2.89 -0.93
C ASP A 160 -13.38 1.57 -0.32
N GLY A 161 -12.72 1.60 0.85
CA GLY A 161 -12.28 0.42 1.61
C GLY A 161 -11.04 -0.24 1.01
N LYS A 162 -10.12 0.57 0.46
CA LYS A 162 -8.95 0.15 -0.32
C LYS A 162 -7.64 0.81 0.12
N ASP A 163 -7.54 1.16 1.40
CA ASP A 163 -6.26 1.57 1.98
C ASP A 163 -5.79 0.43 2.89
N ILE A 164 -5.27 -0.62 2.27
CA ILE A 164 -4.82 -1.85 2.88
C ILE A 164 -3.30 -1.89 2.87
N SER A 165 -2.71 -2.28 4.00
CA SER A 165 -1.32 -2.74 4.02
C SER A 165 -1.23 -4.17 4.51
N VAL A 166 -0.29 -4.93 3.98
CA VAL A 166 -0.06 -6.32 4.38
C VAL A 166 1.41 -6.59 4.53
N ASP A 167 1.73 -7.32 5.60
CA ASP A 167 3.09 -7.63 5.99
C ASP A 167 3.29 -9.14 6.06
N PHE A 168 4.31 -9.64 5.36
CA PHE A 168 4.73 -11.05 5.38
C PHE A 168 6.17 -11.16 5.85
N ARG A 169 6.46 -12.23 6.60
CA ARG A 169 7.80 -12.53 7.11
C ARG A 169 8.22 -13.95 6.78
N ALA A 170 9.45 -14.13 6.31
CA ALA A 170 10.11 -15.42 6.25
C ALA A 170 11.40 -15.38 7.08
N THR A 171 11.64 -16.38 7.91
CA THR A 171 12.85 -16.46 8.74
C THR A 171 13.26 -17.89 9.02
N ASN A 172 14.56 -18.13 9.16
CA ASN A 172 15.12 -19.38 9.67
C ASN A 172 15.68 -19.23 11.11
N GLY A 173 15.33 -18.15 11.80
CA GLY A 173 15.80 -17.81 13.15
C GLY A 173 17.05 -16.91 13.19
N VAL A 174 17.74 -16.71 12.07
CA VAL A 174 18.88 -15.80 11.96
C VAL A 174 18.59 -14.75 10.89
N GLU A 175 18.38 -15.19 9.66
CA GLU A 175 18.01 -14.29 8.57
C GLU A 175 16.51 -14.03 8.56
N VAL A 176 16.14 -12.82 8.16
CA VAL A 176 14.75 -12.39 8.04
C VAL A 176 14.56 -11.72 6.70
N ILE A 177 13.51 -12.13 5.99
CA ILE A 177 12.96 -11.40 4.84
C ILE A 177 11.59 -10.89 5.25
N PHE A 178 11.35 -9.61 5.01
CA PHE A 178 10.09 -8.94 5.26
C PHE A 178 9.56 -8.35 3.96
N VAL A 179 8.28 -8.57 3.66
CA VAL A 179 7.61 -8.04 2.49
C VAL A 179 6.43 -7.21 2.98
N GLU A 180 6.46 -5.91 2.69
CA GLU A 180 5.35 -4.99 2.91
C GLU A 180 4.72 -4.64 1.56
N ALA A 181 3.39 -4.63 1.49
CA ALA A 181 2.66 -4.12 0.33
C ALA A 181 1.59 -3.11 0.77
N PHE A 182 1.45 -2.01 0.01
CA PHE A 182 0.49 -0.93 0.25
C PHE A 182 -0.25 -0.62 -1.07
N ASP A 183 -1.58 -0.53 -1.03
CA ASP A 183 -2.40 -0.10 -2.17
C ASP A 183 -2.71 1.42 -2.17
N PHE A 184 -2.08 2.17 -1.28
CA PHE A 184 -2.19 3.63 -1.18
C PHE A 184 -0.84 4.33 -1.23
N ASP A 185 -0.86 5.60 -1.63
CA ASP A 185 0.33 6.45 -1.70
C ASP A 185 0.88 6.71 -0.29
N LYS A 186 2.05 6.16 0.01
CA LYS A 186 2.77 6.42 1.25
C LYS A 186 3.91 7.41 0.99
N GLU A 187 3.69 8.68 1.29
CA GLU A 187 4.80 9.63 1.43
C GLU A 187 5.61 9.25 2.68
N PHE A 188 6.76 8.59 2.49
CA PHE A 188 7.70 8.31 3.59
C PHE A 188 8.34 9.63 4.06
N ILE A 189 7.67 10.34 4.98
CA ILE A 189 8.23 11.49 5.68
C ILE A 189 9.31 10.98 6.64
N GLY A 190 10.57 10.83 6.17
CA GLY A 190 11.66 10.46 7.09
C GLY A 190 12.94 9.88 6.52
N GLN A 191 13.01 9.48 5.25
CA GLN A 191 14.28 9.00 4.67
C GLN A 191 15.17 10.18 4.26
N GLY A 192 15.85 10.78 5.25
CA GLY A 192 16.85 11.80 5.00
C GLY A 192 18.01 11.24 4.17
N ASN A 193 18.36 11.89 3.05
CA ASN A 193 19.57 11.72 2.23
C ASN A 193 20.20 10.30 2.18
N GLN A 194 19.39 9.25 2.11
CA GLN A 194 19.89 7.90 1.82
C GLN A 194 20.12 7.82 0.31
N SER A 195 21.31 7.39 -0.10
CA SER A 195 21.62 7.17 -1.52
C SER A 195 20.89 5.92 -1.97
N LEU A 196 19.72 6.09 -2.59
CA LEU A 196 18.98 5.02 -3.23
C LEU A 196 19.56 4.80 -4.63
N GLU A 197 20.00 3.57 -4.91
CA GLU A 197 20.39 3.16 -6.25
C GLU A 197 19.14 2.80 -7.05
N GLN A 198 18.95 3.44 -8.20
CA GLN A 198 17.87 3.07 -9.12
C GLN A 198 18.31 1.84 -9.92
N VAL A 199 17.48 0.80 -9.91
CA VAL A 199 17.72 -0.45 -10.63
C VAL A 199 16.55 -0.76 -11.55
N GLU A 200 16.82 -1.37 -12.69
CA GLU A 200 15.78 -1.87 -13.60
C GLU A 200 15.47 -3.32 -13.23
N LEU A 201 14.23 -3.59 -12.83
CA LEU A 201 13.70 -4.91 -12.57
C LEU A 201 13.09 -5.51 -13.85
N LYS A 202 12.66 -6.78 -13.79
CA LYS A 202 11.98 -7.44 -14.91
C LYS A 202 10.84 -6.58 -15.46
N LYS A 203 10.65 -6.72 -16.77
CA LYS A 203 9.61 -6.00 -17.54
C LYS A 203 9.72 -4.48 -17.49
N GLY A 204 10.89 -3.94 -17.15
CA GLY A 204 11.16 -2.50 -17.14
C GLY A 204 10.54 -1.78 -15.95
N VAL A 205 10.22 -2.49 -14.86
CA VAL A 205 9.78 -1.89 -13.61
C VAL A 205 10.99 -1.21 -12.94
N SER A 206 10.82 0.03 -12.48
CA SER A 206 11.88 0.75 -11.75
C SER A 206 11.85 0.33 -10.28
N GLY A 207 13.01 -0.06 -9.74
CA GLY A 207 13.21 -0.36 -8.34
C GLY A 207 14.19 0.61 -7.68
N GLU A 208 14.01 0.81 -6.38
CA GLU A 208 14.93 1.58 -5.52
C GLU A 208 15.63 0.62 -4.56
N LEU A 209 16.94 0.47 -4.72
CA LEU A 209 17.78 -0.38 -3.92
C LEU A 209 18.54 0.44 -2.87
N TYR A 210 18.48 -0.03 -1.63
CA TYR A 210 19.32 0.44 -0.55
C TYR A 210 20.06 -0.74 0.08
N ILE A 211 21.37 -0.59 0.28
CA ILE A 211 22.20 -1.57 0.98
C ILE A 211 22.74 -0.91 2.25
N GLY A 212 22.46 -1.55 3.40
CA GLY A 212 22.97 -1.18 4.71
C GLY A 212 24.07 -2.13 5.18
N GLU A 213 24.55 -1.93 6.42
CA GLU A 213 25.61 -2.76 7.00
C GLU A 213 25.15 -4.20 7.30
N ASP A 214 23.88 -4.38 7.65
CA ASP A 214 23.29 -5.64 8.10
C ASP A 214 22.16 -6.14 7.18
N GLY A 215 22.09 -5.63 5.95
CA GLY A 215 20.94 -5.91 5.11
C GLY A 215 20.74 -4.97 3.94
N GLY A 216 19.51 -4.95 3.45
CA GLY A 216 19.11 -4.03 2.41
C GLY A 216 17.60 -3.99 2.21
N THR A 217 17.17 -3.05 1.39
CA THR A 217 15.77 -2.84 1.04
C THR A 217 15.65 -2.66 -0.46
N MET A 218 14.68 -3.33 -1.07
CA MET A 218 14.19 -3.06 -2.41
C MET A 218 12.80 -2.46 -2.32
N LYS A 219 12.54 -1.39 -3.05
CA LYS A 219 11.20 -0.80 -3.20
C LYS A 219 10.82 -0.72 -4.66
N PHE A 220 9.58 -1.03 -5.00
CA PHE A 220 9.07 -0.88 -6.36
C PHE A 220 7.54 -0.80 -6.36
N GLU A 221 6.97 -0.33 -7.46
CA GLU A 221 5.53 -0.34 -7.69
C GLU A 221 5.20 -1.40 -8.75
N ASN A 222 4.21 -2.26 -8.50
CA ASN A 222 3.77 -3.23 -9.50
C ASN A 222 2.87 -2.59 -10.57
N LYS A 223 2.48 -3.35 -11.61
CA LYS A 223 1.61 -2.86 -12.70
C LYS A 223 0.22 -2.37 -12.24
N GLU A 224 -0.22 -2.79 -11.06
CA GLU A 224 -1.51 -2.45 -10.47
C GLU A 224 -1.44 -1.20 -9.57
N GLY A 225 -0.25 -0.63 -9.37
CA GLY A 225 -0.03 0.53 -8.51
C GLY A 225 0.25 0.18 -7.05
N ILE A 226 0.52 -1.09 -6.74
CA ILE A 226 0.82 -1.54 -5.38
C ILE A 226 2.29 -1.25 -5.07
N ASN A 227 2.52 -0.49 -4.01
CA ASN A 227 3.85 -0.18 -3.51
C ASN A 227 4.36 -1.35 -2.68
N ILE A 228 5.45 -1.98 -3.10
CA ILE A 228 6.04 -3.15 -2.46
C ILE A 228 7.42 -2.78 -1.92
N SER A 229 7.69 -3.18 -0.67
CA SER A 229 9.01 -3.09 -0.05
C SER A 229 9.46 -4.47 0.42
N ILE A 230 10.65 -4.89 0.00
CA ILE A 230 11.31 -6.11 0.46
C ILE A 230 12.49 -5.68 1.32
N TYR A 231 12.55 -6.14 2.56
CA TYR A 231 13.67 -5.96 3.46
C TYR A 231 14.32 -7.30 3.76
N ILE A 232 15.66 -7.32 3.81
CA ILE A 232 16.43 -8.46 4.29
C ILE A 232 17.40 -8.01 5.38
N SER A 233 17.50 -8.78 6.47
CA SER A 233 18.46 -8.56 7.57
C SER A 233 19.40 -9.74 7.75
N ASN A 234 20.53 -9.53 8.44
CA ASN A 234 21.57 -10.53 8.72
C ASN A 234 22.07 -11.20 7.42
N SER A 235 22.23 -10.39 6.37
CA SER A 235 22.46 -10.89 5.02
C SER A 235 23.93 -10.85 4.60
N GLU A 236 24.88 -10.75 5.54
CA GLU A 236 26.30 -10.49 5.23
C GLU A 236 26.96 -11.62 4.44
N LYS A 237 26.38 -12.83 4.50
CA LYS A 237 26.85 -13.99 3.74
C LYS A 237 26.40 -14.00 2.27
N TYR A 238 25.51 -13.10 1.85
CA TYR A 238 24.97 -13.02 0.50
C TYR A 238 25.49 -11.78 -0.24
N ASN A 239 25.35 -11.79 -1.57
CA ASN A 239 25.29 -10.54 -2.32
C ASN A 239 23.88 -9.96 -2.16
N THR A 240 23.67 -9.16 -1.11
CA THR A 240 22.38 -8.61 -0.72
C THR A 240 21.63 -7.93 -1.86
N GLY A 241 22.32 -7.15 -2.69
CA GLY A 241 21.70 -6.46 -3.84
C GLY A 241 21.14 -7.43 -4.87
N ASN A 242 21.91 -8.45 -5.24
CA ASN A 242 21.45 -9.47 -6.19
C ASN A 242 20.27 -10.27 -5.63
N VAL A 243 20.30 -10.62 -4.34
CA VAL A 243 19.19 -11.34 -3.69
C VAL A 243 17.92 -10.50 -3.71
N LEU A 244 18.01 -9.21 -3.34
CA LEU A 244 16.86 -8.31 -3.33
C LEU A 244 16.26 -8.09 -4.73
N ILE A 245 17.10 -7.95 -5.76
CA ILE A 245 16.66 -7.88 -7.15
C ILE A 245 15.95 -9.17 -7.55
N ASP A 246 16.53 -10.33 -7.26
CA ASP A 246 15.94 -11.63 -7.61
C ASP A 246 14.58 -11.85 -6.92
N LEU A 247 14.47 -11.51 -5.63
CA LEU A 247 13.20 -11.58 -4.90
C LEU A 247 12.14 -10.66 -5.52
N ALA A 248 12.48 -9.40 -5.82
CA ALA A 248 11.55 -8.46 -6.47
C ALA A 248 11.12 -8.94 -7.86
N ASP A 249 12.06 -9.47 -8.63
CA ASP A 249 11.82 -10.05 -9.95
C ASP A 249 10.91 -11.29 -9.94
N GLN A 250 10.79 -12.01 -8.82
CA GLN A 250 9.83 -13.10 -8.65
C GLN A 250 8.41 -12.60 -8.40
N MET A 251 8.26 -11.38 -7.89
CA MET A 251 6.96 -10.76 -7.58
C MET A 251 6.39 -9.94 -8.76
N ILE A 252 7.15 -9.80 -9.85
CA ILE A 252 6.73 -9.09 -11.07
C ILE A 252 6.16 -10.10 -12.07
N GLU A 253 4.83 -10.10 -12.21
CA GLU A 253 4.09 -10.95 -13.15
C GLU A 253 4.27 -10.63 -14.61
#